data_AF-A0A1Q3BU83-F1
#
_entry.id   AF-A0A1Q3BU83-F1
#
_cell.length_a   1.000
_cell.length_b   1.000
_cell.length_c   1.000
_cell.angle_alpha   90.00
_cell.angle_beta   90.00
_cell.angle_gamma   90.00
#
_symmetry.space_group_name_H-M   'P 1'
#
loop_
_entity.id
_entity.type
_entity.pdbx_description
1 polymer ?
#
loop_
_entity_poly.entity_id
_entity_poly.type
_entity_poly.pdbx_seq_one_letter_code
_entity_poly.pdbx_strand_id
1 'polypeptide(L)'
;MLVHDYEMFTMNENEDIKSMFTRFTNIINAFQVLDKVYSYSEMVRKILRCLPRSWMPKVTAIEEAKDLNTLPLEDLLGSLMTYELSMQKKDDDEEKEKRKKKEKDCCFKIIRN
;
A
#
# COMPACT_ATOMS: atom_id res chain seq x y z
N MET A 1 6.34 -1.44 -25.31
CA MET A 1 5.13 -1.04 -24.58
C MET A 1 4.99 -1.85 -23.30
N LEU A 2 4.67 -3.15 -23.31
CA LEU A 2 4.41 -3.91 -22.07
C LEU A 2 5.56 -3.95 -21.04
N VAL A 3 6.82 -4.07 -21.49
CA VAL A 3 8.02 -4.01 -20.61
C VAL A 3 8.12 -2.66 -19.90
N HIS A 4 7.86 -1.58 -20.62
CA HIS A 4 7.88 -0.23 -20.06
C HIS A 4 6.74 -0.05 -19.04
N ASP A 5 5.54 -0.56 -19.33
CA ASP A 5 4.40 -0.48 -18.40
C ASP A 5 4.67 -1.23 -17.10
N TYR A 6 5.43 -2.33 -17.16
CA TYR A 6 5.91 -3.04 -15.98
C TYR A 6 7.01 -2.27 -15.25
N GLU A 7 8.02 -1.78 -15.95
CA GLU A 7 9.13 -1.04 -15.34
C GLU A 7 8.66 0.22 -14.62
N MET A 8 7.76 0.98 -15.24
CA MET A 8 7.17 2.20 -14.69
C MET A 8 5.94 1.96 -13.82
N PHE A 9 5.56 0.71 -13.57
CA PHE A 9 4.41 0.39 -12.74
C PHE A 9 4.57 0.99 -11.34
N THR A 10 3.59 1.77 -10.91
CA THR A 10 3.46 2.31 -9.56
C THR A 10 2.01 2.21 -9.10
N MET A 11 1.81 2.27 -7.78
CA MET A 11 0.48 2.47 -7.21
C MET A 11 -0.01 3.89 -7.57
N ASN A 12 -1.26 3.99 -7.99
CA ASN A 12 -1.86 5.28 -8.33
C ASN A 12 -2.33 6.04 -7.09
N GLU A 13 -2.55 7.34 -7.22
CA GLU A 13 -3.17 8.14 -6.15
C GLU A 13 -4.61 7.68 -5.91
N ASN A 14 -4.95 7.41 -4.64
CA ASN A 14 -6.26 6.93 -4.19
C ASN A 14 -6.67 5.53 -4.67
N GLU A 15 -5.73 4.78 -5.24
CA GLU A 15 -5.95 3.37 -5.53
C GLU A 15 -5.79 2.52 -4.27
N ASP A 16 -6.62 1.49 -4.10
CA ASP A 16 -6.47 0.51 -3.03
C ASP A 16 -5.51 -0.63 -3.42
N ILE A 17 -4.95 -1.32 -2.43
CA ILE A 17 -4.00 -2.41 -2.64
C ILE A 17 -4.56 -3.52 -3.53
N LYS A 18 -5.85 -3.84 -3.42
CA LYS A 18 -6.47 -4.92 -4.20
C LYS A 18 -6.59 -4.54 -5.67
N SER A 19 -6.97 -3.31 -5.96
CA SER A 19 -7.02 -2.73 -7.31
C SER A 19 -5.64 -2.68 -7.95
N MET A 20 -4.63 -2.22 -7.21
CA MET A 20 -3.23 -2.22 -7.68
C MET A 20 -2.74 -3.63 -7.99
N PHE A 21 -2.99 -4.59 -7.09
CA PHE A 21 -2.60 -5.99 -7.29
C PHE A 21 -3.29 -6.61 -8.52
N THR A 22 -4.56 -6.29 -8.75
CA THR A 22 -5.30 -6.75 -9.95
C THR A 22 -4.65 -6.23 -11.24
N ARG A 23 -4.27 -4.95 -11.31
CA ARG A 23 -3.54 -4.40 -12.47
C ARG A 23 -2.19 -5.08 -12.65
N PHE A 24 -1.48 -5.33 -11.55
CA PHE A 24 -0.20 -6.03 -11.60
C PHE A 24 -0.35 -7.45 -12.18
N THR A 25 -1.32 -8.23 -11.70
CA THR A 25 -1.62 -9.57 -12.22
C THR A 25 -1.97 -9.54 -13.70
N ASN A 26 -2.74 -8.56 -14.16
CA ASN A 26 -3.05 -8.42 -15.59
C ASN A 26 -1.79 -8.24 -16.45
N ILE A 27 -0.82 -7.46 -15.98
CA ILE A 27 0.47 -7.28 -16.66
C ILE A 27 1.27 -8.59 -16.66
N ILE A 28 1.34 -9.30 -15.53
CA ILE A 28 2.03 -10.60 -15.43
C ILE A 28 1.40 -11.63 -16.37
N ASN A 29 0.07 -11.71 -16.41
CA ASN A 29 -0.64 -12.61 -17.32
C ASN A 29 -0.35 -12.27 -18.79
N ALA A 30 -0.28 -10.99 -19.14
CA ALA A 30 0.10 -10.57 -20.49
C ALA A 30 1.52 -10.99 -20.86
N PHE A 31 2.46 -11.00 -19.90
CA PHE A 31 3.81 -11.54 -20.14
C PHE A 31 3.85 -13.05 -20.28
N GLN A 32 3.03 -13.78 -19.51
CA GLN A 32 2.94 -15.24 -19.63
C GLN A 32 2.48 -15.67 -21.03
N VAL A 33 1.56 -14.93 -21.65
CA VAL A 33 1.12 -15.16 -23.04
C VAL A 33 2.26 -14.92 -24.05
N LEU A 34 3.27 -14.13 -23.67
CA LEU A 34 4.46 -13.85 -24.48
C LEU A 34 5.66 -14.75 -24.10
N ASP A 35 5.42 -15.88 -23.43
CA ASP A 35 6.42 -16.81 -22.90
C ASP A 35 7.48 -16.16 -21.98
N LYS A 36 7.17 -14.99 -21.41
CA LYS A 36 8.02 -14.34 -20.41
C LYS A 36 7.45 -14.61 -19.02
N VAL A 37 8.17 -15.42 -18.26
CA VAL A 37 7.78 -15.77 -16.89
C VAL A 37 8.69 -15.04 -15.90
N TYR A 38 8.09 -14.38 -14.92
CA TYR A 38 8.82 -13.81 -13.78
C TYR A 38 8.75 -14.79 -12.61
N SER A 39 9.81 -14.82 -11.80
CA SER A 39 9.79 -15.58 -10.55
C SER A 39 8.91 -14.88 -9.50
N TYR A 40 8.39 -15.65 -8.55
CA TYR A 40 7.67 -15.11 -7.39
C TYR A 40 8.49 -14.04 -6.65
N SER A 41 9.79 -14.29 -6.48
CA SER A 41 10.69 -13.37 -5.79
C SER A 41 10.84 -12.02 -6.52
N GLU A 42 10.82 -12.02 -7.86
CA GLU A 42 10.87 -10.80 -8.66
C GLU A 42 9.55 -10.04 -8.54
N MET A 43 8.42 -10.74 -8.58
CA MET A 43 7.09 -10.14 -8.42
C MET A 43 6.94 -9.49 -7.04
N VAL A 44 7.34 -10.18 -5.97
CA VAL A 44 7.30 -9.65 -4.59
C VAL A 44 8.11 -8.37 -4.47
N ARG A 45 9.38 -8.38 -4.93
CA ARG A 45 10.23 -7.19 -4.90
C ARG A 45 9.67 -6.06 -5.76
N LYS A 46 9.07 -6.39 -6.90
CA LYS A 46 8.45 -5.39 -7.76
C LYS A 46 7.30 -4.72 -7.04
N ILE A 47 6.36 -5.47 -6.46
CA ILE A 47 5.22 -4.92 -5.72
C ILE A 47 5.69 -4.00 -4.59
N LEU A 48 6.66 -4.44 -3.78
CA LEU A 48 7.19 -3.63 -2.67
C LEU A 48 7.79 -2.28 -3.16
N ARG A 49 8.47 -2.28 -4.31
CA ARG A 49 9.03 -1.05 -4.91
C ARG A 49 7.98 -0.11 -5.51
N CYS A 50 6.81 -0.62 -5.86
CA CYS A 50 5.74 0.15 -6.48
C CYS A 50 4.86 0.89 -5.45
N LEU A 51 5.03 0.58 -4.15
CA LEU A 51 4.27 1.20 -3.07
C LEU A 51 4.74 2.64 -2.78
N PRO A 52 3.83 3.54 -2.37
CA PRO A 52 4.18 4.91 -2.04
C PRO A 52 5.03 5.00 -0.76
N ARG A 53 5.73 6.13 -0.58
CA ARG A 53 6.66 6.33 0.55
C ARG A 53 6.03 6.14 1.94
N SER A 54 4.73 6.37 2.08
CA SER A 54 3.99 6.13 3.33
C SER A 54 4.03 4.65 3.79
N TRP A 55 4.30 3.72 2.88
CA TRP A 55 4.40 2.29 3.15
C TRP A 55 5.81 1.84 3.56
N MET A 56 6.82 2.71 3.50
CA MET A 56 8.21 2.36 3.82
C MET A 56 8.40 1.65 5.17
N PRO A 57 7.71 2.04 6.27
CA PRO A 57 7.81 1.32 7.53
C PRO A 57 7.36 -0.15 7.41
N LYS A 58 6.28 -0.40 6.65
CA LYS A 58 5.77 -1.75 6.43
C LYS A 58 6.67 -2.56 5.50
N VAL A 59 7.19 -1.94 4.43
CA VAL A 59 8.15 -2.57 3.51
C VAL A 59 9.38 -3.03 4.28
N THR A 60 10.01 -2.13 5.05
CA THR A 60 11.21 -2.44 5.85
C THR A 60 10.95 -3.60 6.81
N ALA A 61 9.82 -3.57 7.53
CA ALA A 61 9.47 -4.66 8.45
C ALA A 61 9.27 -6.01 7.76
N ILE A 62 8.77 -6.04 6.51
CA ILE A 62 8.65 -7.28 5.74
C ILE A 62 10.03 -7.77 5.30
N GLU A 63 10.89 -6.86 4.81
CA GLU A 63 12.25 -7.19 4.37
C GLU A 63 13.14 -7.72 5.51
N GLU A 64 12.95 -7.21 6.73
CA GLU A 64 13.67 -7.67 7.92
C GLU A 64 13.13 -8.98 8.49
N ALA A 65 11.80 -9.19 8.45
CA ALA A 65 11.16 -10.32 9.12
C ALA A 65 10.98 -11.56 8.23
N LYS A 66 10.98 -11.42 6.91
CA LYS A 66 10.66 -12.50 5.97
C LYS A 66 11.67 -12.58 4.83
N ASP A 67 11.90 -13.80 4.33
CA ASP A 67 12.67 -14.01 3.11
C ASP A 67 11.79 -13.80 1.87
N LEU A 68 12.12 -12.77 1.08
CA LEU A 68 11.38 -12.40 -0.13
C LEU A 68 11.45 -13.45 -1.24
N ASN A 69 12.38 -14.40 -1.17
CA ASN A 69 12.48 -15.48 -2.16
C ASN A 69 11.43 -16.58 -1.94
N THR A 70 10.98 -16.73 -0.71
CA THR A 70 10.06 -17.80 -0.29
C THR A 70 8.68 -17.28 0.09
N LEU A 71 8.53 -15.97 0.27
CA LEU A 71 7.27 -15.31 0.61
C LEU A 71 6.22 -15.49 -0.49
N PRO A 72 5.08 -16.15 -0.21
CA PRO A 72 3.96 -16.23 -1.15
C PRO A 72 3.35 -14.85 -1.41
N LEU A 73 2.90 -14.62 -2.65
CA LEU A 73 2.23 -13.36 -3.02
C LEU A 73 0.94 -13.13 -2.24
N GLU A 74 0.21 -14.19 -1.92
CA GLU A 74 -1.03 -14.13 -1.13
C GLU A 74 -0.77 -13.63 0.29
N ASP A 75 0.30 -14.14 0.92
CA ASP A 75 0.72 -13.69 2.26
C ASP A 75 1.20 -12.24 2.26
N LEU A 76 1.89 -11.83 1.20
CA LEU A 76 2.26 -10.43 0.99
C LEU A 76 1.01 -9.56 0.87
N LEU A 77 0.06 -9.94 0.00
CA LEU A 77 -1.18 -9.22 -0.23
C LEU A 77 -1.99 -9.06 1.07
N GLY A 78 -2.17 -10.15 1.83
CA GLY A 78 -2.86 -10.11 3.12
C GLY A 78 -2.17 -9.20 4.14
N SER A 79 -0.83 -9.22 4.16
CA SER A 79 -0.03 -8.33 5.02
C SER A 79 -0.20 -6.85 4.65
N LEU A 80 -0.29 -6.54 3.36
CA LEU A 80 -0.47 -5.18 2.85
C LEU A 80 -1.90 -4.67 3.09
N MET A 81 -2.92 -5.47 2.79
CA MET A 81 -4.33 -5.10 3.04
C MET A 81 -4.60 -4.85 4.54
N THR A 82 -4.03 -5.68 5.43
CA THR A 82 -4.14 -5.47 6.87
C THR A 82 -3.53 -4.13 7.30
N TYR A 83 -2.41 -3.74 6.68
CA TYR A 83 -1.76 -2.47 6.96
C TYR A 83 -2.57 -1.29 6.42
N GLU A 84 -3.14 -1.40 5.22
CA GLU A 84 -4.06 -0.41 4.62
C GLU A 84 -5.20 -0.06 5.58
N LEU A 85 -5.89 -1.08 6.10
CA LEU A 85 -6.97 -0.92 7.08
C LEU A 85 -6.50 -0.27 8.38
N SER A 86 -5.27 -0.55 8.81
CA SER A 86 -4.69 0.05 10.01
C SER A 86 -4.32 1.52 9.83
N MET A 87 -3.93 1.93 8.61
CA MET A 87 -3.64 3.32 8.28
C MET A 87 -4.92 4.15 8.25
N GLN A 88 -5.97 3.65 7.59
CA GLN A 88 -7.28 4.33 7.53
C GLN A 88 -7.86 4.60 8.93
N LYS A 89 -7.73 3.64 9.86
CA LYS A 89 -8.16 3.82 11.25
C LYS A 89 -7.41 4.93 11.98
N LYS A 90 -6.11 5.08 11.73
CA LYS A 90 -5.30 6.15 12.36
C LYS A 90 -5.71 7.53 11.86
N ASP A 91 -5.98 7.65 10.56
CA ASP A 91 -6.45 8.91 9.97
C ASP A 91 -7.82 9.32 10.55
N ASP A 92 -8.74 8.37 10.69
CA ASP A 92 -10.05 8.60 11.32
C ASP A 92 -9.95 9.04 12.79
N ASP A 93 -9.05 8.42 13.56
CA ASP A 93 -8.85 8.74 14.97
C ASP A 93 -8.18 10.12 15.15
N GLU A 94 -7.18 10.44 14.33
CA GLU A 94 -6.56 11.77 14.30
C GLU A 94 -7.57 12.86 13.91
N GLU A 95 -8.44 12.61 12.95
CA GLU A 95 -9.45 13.59 12.52
C GLU A 95 -10.47 13.85 13.65
N LYS A 96 -10.91 12.80 14.35
CA LYS A 96 -11.79 12.92 15.52
C LYS A 96 -11.12 13.71 16.64
N GLU A 97 -9.83 13.52 16.88
CA GLU A 97 -9.10 14.26 17.91
C GLU A 97 -8.94 15.74 17.55
N LYS A 98 -8.63 16.05 16.27
CA LYS A 98 -8.59 17.43 15.75
C LYS A 98 -9.96 18.13 15.85
N ARG A 99 -11.06 17.43 15.58
CA ARG A 99 -12.44 17.96 15.74
C ARG A 99 -12.76 18.27 17.21
N LYS A 100 -12.47 17.35 18.14
CA LYS A 100 -12.67 17.57 19.58
C LYS A 100 -11.85 18.74 20.12
N LYS A 101 -10.64 18.95 19.62
CA LYS A 101 -9.77 20.08 20.02
C LYS A 101 -10.36 21.42 19.55
N LYS A 102 -10.85 21.48 18.31
CA LYS A 102 -11.55 22.67 17.77
C LYS A 102 -12.84 22.99 18.53
N GLU A 103 -13.64 21.98 18.90
CA GLU A 103 -14.85 22.18 19.70
C GLU A 103 -14.55 22.75 21.09
N LYS A 104 -13.52 22.23 21.76
CA LYS A 104 -13.06 22.75 23.05
C LYS A 104 -12.60 24.21 22.92
N ASP A 105 -11.77 24.52 21.92
CA ASP A 105 -11.28 25.88 21.68
C ASP A 105 -12.41 26.87 21.35
N CYS A 106 -13.46 26.42 20.65
CA CYS A 106 -14.65 27.24 20.38
C CYS A 106 -15.44 27.51 21.66
N CYS A 107 -15.67 26.47 22.48
CA CYS A 107 -16.38 26.59 23.74
C CYS A 107 -15.67 27.53 24.74
N PHE A 108 -14.33 27.46 24.82
CA PHE A 108 -13.53 28.36 25.65
C PHE A 108 -13.62 29.84 25.22
N LYS A 109 -13.81 30.13 23.93
CA LYS A 109 -13.97 31.51 23.43
C LYS A 109 -15.34 32.10 23.76
N ILE A 110 -16.38 31.27 23.88
CA ILE A 110 -17.74 31.72 24.20
C ILE A 110 -17.88 32.05 25.69
N ILE A 111 -17.20 31.33 26.58
CA ILE A 111 -17.29 31.54 28.04
C ILE A 111 -16.53 32.80 28.51
N ARG A 112 -15.69 33.39 27.66
CA ARG A 112 -14.76 34.49 28.03
C ARG A 112 -15.21 35.88 27.55
N ASN A 113 -16.45 36.02 27.05
CA ASN A 113 -17.09 37.28 26.66
C ASN A 113 -18.24 37.61 27.62
#